data_AF-A0A0G1MDE3-F1
#
_entry.id   AF-A0A0G1MDE3-F1
#
_cell.length_a   1.000
_cell.length_b   1.000
_cell.length_c   1.000
_cell.angle_alpha   90.00
_cell.angle_beta   90.00
_cell.angle_gamma   90.00
#
_symmetry.space_group_name_H-M   'P 1'
#
loop_
_entity.id
_entity.type
_entity.pdbx_description
1 polymer ?
#
loop_
_entity_poly.entity_id
_entity_poly.type
_entity_poly.pdbx_seq_one_letter_code
_entity_poly.pdbx_strand_id
1 'polypeptide(L)'
;MKIFPVSYKSAARSPNIFFALHEKQKLQELELFLHLPKSAQNAALKLTENEFKAETGETKSVWFPKGVIKRIRLFGLGEKSKWNYRKEQLLPRLFVRYARGERIATFAAALHSTFDDIRNAAARFSANAIMANFEFNKYKERPKDGWPEIKTIYLAASKDALKDAKEGIREGQIIGEEVNSCRELANTPGGDMTPARLADEAEISAKKTGIKIKILGEKDIKQLGMGGVLGVARGSSEKPQFIILEYFHGPQEQKPLVLTGKGVTFDTGGLNLKPSDYIYEMHMDMSGGAAVIHGLAAVARLKLPVNVVGLIPAVENMPSGSSYHPGDLLKSMSGKTIEVLNTDAEGRVILADALYYGATKYKPGLMVNFATLTGAAHVALGSYCSALFTKDGDESLEHTLIDVGKKSGDYVWPLPLWDEYLPEIKGTFGDLANIESKDKYGGAIYGAKFLEQFAADARFAHIDIAPRMTSVEADFLAKGATGVGVRYITELAKYYSEILNQNS
;
A
#
# COMPACT_ATOMS: atom_id res chain seq x y z
N MET A 1 4.15 1.04 19.42
CA MET A 1 4.72 2.39 19.55
C MET A 1 3.62 3.38 19.91
N LYS A 2 3.87 4.41 20.73
CA LYS A 2 2.92 5.50 21.03
C LYS A 2 3.44 6.83 20.48
N ILE A 3 2.57 7.63 19.88
CA ILE A 3 2.90 8.97 19.38
C ILE A 3 2.01 9.97 20.11
N PHE A 4 2.60 10.97 20.75
CA PHE A 4 1.86 11.96 21.54
C PHE A 4 2.09 13.37 20.99
N PRO A 5 1.03 14.14 20.70
CA PRO A 5 1.17 15.55 20.45
C PRO A 5 1.49 16.25 21.78
N VAL A 6 2.53 17.07 21.81
CA VAL A 6 2.93 17.80 23.01
C VAL A 6 3.34 19.23 22.68
N SER A 7 3.26 20.12 23.67
CA SER A 7 3.82 21.46 23.50
C SER A 7 5.34 21.40 23.27
N TYR A 8 5.91 22.39 22.59
CA TYR A 8 7.36 22.53 22.43
C TYR A 8 8.12 22.48 23.77
N LYS A 9 7.60 23.14 24.81
CA LYS A 9 8.16 23.09 26.17
C LYS A 9 8.21 21.67 26.77
N SER A 10 7.19 20.85 26.48
CA SER A 10 7.14 19.47 26.95
C SER A 10 8.10 18.58 26.14
N ALA A 11 8.14 18.73 24.82
CA ALA A 11 9.06 18.00 23.94
C ALA A 11 10.54 18.28 24.26
N ALA A 12 10.88 19.51 24.66
CA ALA A 12 12.22 19.93 25.08
C ALA A 12 12.76 19.18 26.32
N ARG A 13 11.93 18.38 27.00
CA ARG A 13 12.30 17.52 28.12
C ARG A 13 12.55 16.07 27.72
N SER A 14 12.50 15.74 26.43
CA SER A 14 12.83 14.39 25.95
C SER A 14 14.32 14.11 26.05
N PRO A 15 14.75 12.88 26.39
CA PRO A 15 16.16 12.51 26.42
C PRO A 15 16.80 12.54 25.03
N ASN A 16 16.05 12.32 23.96
CA ASN A 16 16.53 12.43 22.58
C ASN A 16 15.66 13.43 21.83
N ILE A 17 16.28 14.38 21.13
CA ILE A 17 15.58 15.42 20.39
C ILE A 17 16.14 15.48 18.97
N PHE A 18 15.27 15.37 17.98
CA PHE A 18 15.61 15.37 16.57
C PHE A 18 15.19 16.70 15.95
N PHE A 19 16.12 17.34 15.25
CA PHE A 19 15.87 18.50 14.42
C PHE A 19 16.18 18.17 12.98
N ALA A 20 15.30 18.62 12.08
CA ALA A 20 15.55 18.58 10.65
C ALA A 20 15.61 20.01 10.14
N LEU A 21 16.64 20.31 9.35
CA LEU A 21 16.90 21.66 8.85
C LEU A 21 17.13 21.61 7.35
N HIS A 22 16.65 22.64 6.66
CA HIS A 22 17.11 22.94 5.30
C HIS A 22 18.45 23.66 5.35
N GLU A 23 19.15 23.65 4.22
CA GLU A 23 20.33 24.48 4.02
C GLU A 23 20.05 25.94 4.38
N LYS A 24 20.99 26.57 5.08
CA LYS A 24 20.94 27.96 5.56
C LYS A 24 19.88 28.24 6.65
N GLN A 25 19.02 27.28 6.99
CA GLN A 25 18.07 27.42 8.09
C GLN A 25 18.82 27.37 9.43
N LYS A 26 18.56 28.34 10.31
CA LYS A 26 19.20 28.39 11.63
C LYS A 26 18.38 27.63 12.66
N LEU A 27 19.04 26.96 13.61
CA LEU A 27 18.37 26.28 14.73
C LEU A 27 17.49 27.24 15.55
N GLN A 28 17.90 28.50 15.67
CA GLN A 28 17.17 29.55 16.39
C GLN A 28 15.82 29.89 15.75
N GLU A 29 15.56 29.49 14.51
CA GLU A 29 14.26 29.66 13.85
C GLU A 29 13.27 28.55 14.23
N LEU A 30 13.72 27.49 14.90
CA LEU A 30 12.89 26.35 15.28
C LEU A 30 12.32 26.54 16.69
N GLU A 31 10.99 26.60 16.81
CA GLU A 31 10.32 26.84 18.10
C GLU A 31 10.72 25.81 19.18
N LEU A 32 10.83 24.53 18.82
CA LEU A 32 11.30 23.48 19.73
C LEU A 32 12.70 23.77 20.30
N PHE A 33 13.58 24.37 19.49
CA PHE A 33 14.95 24.68 19.89
C PHE A 33 15.00 25.77 20.97
N LEU A 34 14.14 26.79 20.85
CA LEU A 34 14.06 27.91 21.79
C LEU A 34 13.68 27.47 23.21
N HIS A 35 12.99 26.34 23.35
CA HIS A 35 12.61 25.77 24.64
C HIS A 35 13.66 24.86 25.30
N LEU A 36 14.78 24.56 24.62
CA LEU A 36 15.86 23.76 25.19
C LEU A 36 16.59 24.53 26.32
N PRO A 37 17.21 23.83 27.28
CA PRO A 37 18.14 24.47 28.22
C PRO A 37 19.27 25.22 27.51
N LYS A 38 19.70 26.37 28.05
CA LYS A 38 20.74 27.20 27.41
C LYS A 38 22.06 26.46 27.13
N SER A 39 22.46 25.55 28.02
CA SER A 39 23.64 24.70 27.80
C SER A 39 23.50 23.81 26.56
N ALA A 40 22.30 23.26 26.33
CA ALA A 40 22.01 22.44 25.16
C ALA A 40 21.92 23.28 23.88
N GLN A 41 21.32 24.48 23.95
CA GLN A 41 21.32 25.43 22.83
C GLN A 41 22.75 25.77 22.41
N ASN A 42 23.60 26.21 23.33
CA ASN A 42 24.98 26.62 23.03
C ASN A 42 25.80 25.48 22.42
N ALA A 43 25.66 24.26 22.93
CA ALA A 43 26.38 23.10 22.39
C ALA A 43 25.93 22.75 20.96
N ALA A 44 24.63 22.81 20.68
CA ALA A 44 24.09 22.58 19.34
C ALA A 44 24.48 23.69 18.35
N LEU A 45 24.49 24.96 18.78
CA LEU A 45 24.90 26.08 17.92
C LEU A 45 26.36 25.98 17.50
N LYS A 46 27.25 25.65 18.44
CA LYS A 46 28.68 25.47 18.15
C LYS A 46 28.94 24.42 17.06
N LEU A 47 28.14 23.35 17.06
CA LEU A 47 28.18 22.30 16.05
C LEU A 47 27.66 22.82 14.69
N THR A 48 26.53 23.55 14.67
CA THR A 48 25.95 24.06 13.41
C THR A 48 26.75 25.17 12.75
N GLU A 49 27.50 25.98 13.51
CA GLU A 49 28.29 27.09 12.95
C GLU A 49 29.47 26.62 12.09
N ASN A 50 29.99 25.40 12.32
CA ASN A 50 31.23 24.95 11.68
C ASN A 50 31.14 23.57 11.02
N GLU A 51 30.21 22.70 11.44
CA GLU A 51 30.27 21.27 11.10
C GLU A 51 28.98 20.69 10.53
N PHE A 52 27.94 21.50 10.32
CA PHE A 52 26.65 21.04 9.78
C PHE A 52 26.08 22.04 8.78
N LYS A 53 26.04 21.65 7.50
CA LYS A 53 25.53 22.49 6.41
C LYS A 53 24.06 22.24 6.08
N ALA A 54 23.50 21.17 6.66
CA ALA A 54 22.16 20.65 6.40
C ALA A 54 21.97 20.11 4.96
N GLU A 55 23.04 19.60 4.35
CA GLU A 55 22.99 18.92 3.05
C GLU A 55 22.12 17.65 3.14
N THR A 56 21.54 17.20 2.01
CA THR A 56 20.66 16.02 2.01
C THR A 56 21.40 14.78 2.52
N GLY A 57 20.88 14.17 3.60
CA GLY A 57 21.47 12.98 4.21
C GLY A 57 22.60 13.27 5.21
N GLU A 58 23.02 14.54 5.35
CA GLU A 58 23.95 14.95 6.38
C GLU A 58 23.31 14.76 7.76
N THR A 59 24.07 14.20 8.70
CA THR A 59 23.58 14.04 10.07
C THR A 59 24.69 14.26 11.09
N LYS A 60 24.34 14.91 12.21
CA LYS A 60 25.28 15.17 13.31
C LYS A 60 24.60 15.02 14.66
N SER A 61 25.36 14.64 15.68
CA SER A 61 24.83 14.42 17.03
C SER A 61 25.62 15.19 18.08
N VAL A 62 24.91 15.80 19.02
CA VAL A 62 25.49 16.34 20.26
C VAL A 62 25.06 15.44 21.42
N TRP A 63 26.04 15.04 22.24
CA TRP A 63 25.86 14.16 23.38
C TRP A 63 26.03 14.92 24.70
N PHE A 64 25.18 14.60 25.65
CA PHE A 64 25.15 15.28 26.95
C PHE A 64 25.33 14.25 28.08
N PRO A 65 26.44 14.29 28.82
CA PRO A 65 26.69 13.35 29.92
C PRO A 65 25.78 13.60 31.13
N LYS A 66 25.31 14.84 31.31
CA LYS A 66 24.48 15.29 32.44
C LYS A 66 23.21 15.98 31.92
N GLY A 67 22.17 15.97 32.76
CA GLY A 67 20.87 16.57 32.44
C GLY A 67 19.87 15.60 31.83
N VAL A 68 18.69 16.12 31.53
CA VAL A 68 17.55 15.36 31.00
C VAL A 68 17.77 14.98 29.54
N ILE A 69 18.22 15.93 28.72
CA ILE A 69 18.62 15.68 27.33
C ILE A 69 19.90 14.88 27.35
N LYS A 70 19.92 13.76 26.62
CA LYS A 70 21.07 12.89 26.39
C LYS A 70 21.64 13.07 25.00
N ARG A 71 20.78 13.32 24.01
CA ARG A 71 21.17 13.48 22.61
C ARG A 71 20.33 14.54 21.89
N ILE A 72 21.00 15.38 21.12
CA ILE A 72 20.39 16.16 20.04
C ILE A 72 20.91 15.60 18.72
N ARG A 73 20.00 15.24 17.81
CA ARG A 73 20.32 14.77 16.46
C ARG A 73 19.87 15.80 15.44
N LEU A 74 20.74 16.15 14.52
CA LEU A 74 20.47 17.02 13.38
C LEU A 74 20.38 16.19 12.10
N PHE A 75 19.38 16.47 11.27
CA PHE A 75 19.16 15.86 9.96
C PHE A 75 19.10 16.97 8.89
N GLY A 76 19.95 16.84 7.87
CA GLY A 76 19.99 17.77 6.74
C GLY A 76 18.97 17.40 5.68
N LEU A 77 18.09 18.35 5.35
CA LEU A 77 17.03 18.21 4.36
C LEU A 77 17.43 18.72 2.96
N GLY A 78 18.61 19.33 2.85
CA GLY A 78 19.09 20.01 1.66
C GLY A 78 18.35 21.31 1.36
N GLU A 79 18.52 21.79 0.13
CA GLU A 79 17.84 22.98 -0.39
C GLU A 79 16.31 22.92 -0.23
N LYS A 80 15.72 23.95 0.41
CA LYS A 80 14.27 24.08 0.60
C LYS A 80 13.48 24.09 -0.72
N SER A 81 14.04 24.69 -1.78
CA SER A 81 13.44 24.72 -3.13
C SER A 81 13.28 23.35 -3.77
N LYS A 82 14.09 22.35 -3.36
CA LYS A 82 14.03 20.96 -3.84
C LYS A 82 13.20 20.07 -2.89
N TRP A 83 12.60 20.64 -1.84
CA TRP A 83 11.73 19.90 -0.94
C TRP A 83 10.38 19.63 -1.58
N ASN A 84 9.85 18.44 -1.39
CA ASN A 84 8.59 18.02 -1.99
C ASN A 84 7.85 17.04 -1.08
N TYR A 85 6.60 16.76 -1.43
CA TYR A 85 5.71 15.89 -0.67
C TYR A 85 6.33 14.52 -0.36
N ARG A 86 7.03 13.93 -1.34
CA ARG A 86 7.67 12.62 -1.19
C ARG A 86 8.77 12.65 -0.13
N LYS A 87 9.63 13.68 -0.14
CA LYS A 87 10.68 13.82 0.87
C LYS A 87 10.10 14.07 2.27
N GLU A 88 9.02 14.84 2.37
CA GLU A 88 8.32 15.06 3.65
C GLU A 88 7.72 13.76 4.22
N GLN A 89 7.15 12.90 3.37
CA GLN A 89 6.67 11.58 3.77
C GLN A 89 7.76 10.64 4.30
N LEU A 90 8.98 10.77 3.78
CA LEU A 90 10.12 9.92 4.19
C LEU A 90 10.77 10.38 5.50
N LEU A 91 10.61 11.64 5.90
CA LEU A 91 11.24 12.19 7.10
C LEU A 91 10.93 11.42 8.40
N PRO A 92 9.67 11.05 8.71
CA PRO A 92 9.35 10.24 9.88
C PRO A 92 10.01 8.85 9.82
N ARG A 93 10.12 8.27 8.61
CA ARG A 93 10.76 6.96 8.41
C ARG A 93 12.26 7.03 8.67
N LEU A 94 12.91 8.09 8.17
CA LEU A 94 14.32 8.37 8.43
C LEU A 94 14.59 8.51 9.93
N PHE A 95 13.76 9.27 10.66
CA PHE A 95 13.88 9.43 12.11
C PHE A 95 13.79 8.09 12.83
N VAL A 96 12.77 7.28 12.51
CA VAL A 96 12.57 5.98 13.14
C VAL A 96 13.71 5.02 12.79
N ARG A 97 14.14 4.96 11.52
CA ARG A 97 15.27 4.12 11.10
C ARG A 97 16.56 4.46 11.83
N TYR A 98 16.88 5.74 11.95
CA TYR A 98 18.02 6.20 12.75
C TYR A 98 17.88 5.80 14.22
N ALA A 99 16.74 6.10 14.84
CA ALA A 99 16.50 5.80 16.24
C ALA A 99 16.61 4.29 16.54
N ARG A 100 16.15 3.43 15.63
CA ARG A 100 16.28 1.97 15.76
C ARG A 100 17.73 1.50 15.65
N GLY A 101 18.49 2.01 14.68
CA GLY A 101 19.92 1.71 14.55
C GLY A 101 20.72 2.06 15.80
N GLU A 102 20.30 3.10 16.51
CA GLU A 102 20.93 3.60 17.73
C GLU A 102 20.30 3.08 19.03
N ARG A 103 19.33 2.17 18.93
CA ARG A 103 18.54 1.63 20.06
C ARG A 103 17.91 2.73 20.93
N ILE A 104 17.51 3.85 20.33
CA ILE A 104 16.75 4.92 20.98
C ILE A 104 15.28 4.51 21.05
N ALA A 105 14.77 4.25 22.25
CA ALA A 105 13.35 3.91 22.45
C ALA A 105 12.40 5.13 22.43
N THR A 106 12.91 6.33 22.74
CA THR A 106 12.10 7.54 22.88
C THR A 106 12.81 8.77 22.32
N PHE A 107 12.13 9.53 21.47
CA PHE A 107 12.61 10.83 20.99
C PHE A 107 11.48 11.86 20.84
N ALA A 108 11.86 13.12 20.72
CA ALA A 108 10.96 14.22 20.36
C ALA A 108 11.41 14.86 19.06
N ALA A 109 10.45 15.33 18.26
CA ALA A 109 10.70 16.10 17.04
C ALA A 109 9.58 17.14 16.85
N ALA A 110 9.86 18.23 16.16
CA ALA A 110 8.81 19.17 15.76
C ALA A 110 7.98 18.60 14.61
N LEU A 111 6.67 18.86 14.61
CA LEU A 111 5.81 18.56 13.48
C LEU A 111 6.20 19.45 12.30
N HIS A 112 6.58 18.83 11.19
CA HIS A 112 6.84 19.52 9.94
C HIS A 112 5.58 19.52 9.09
N SER A 113 5.18 20.68 8.56
CA SER A 113 3.91 20.89 7.85
C SER A 113 4.11 21.85 6.69
N THR A 114 4.77 21.41 5.62
CA THR A 114 5.06 22.29 4.46
C THR A 114 3.94 22.27 3.42
N PHE A 115 3.30 21.13 3.20
CA PHE A 115 2.33 20.95 2.11
C PHE A 115 0.87 20.73 2.53
N ASP A 116 0.60 20.55 3.82
CA ASP A 116 -0.75 20.37 4.34
C ASP A 116 -0.95 21.12 5.66
N ASP A 117 -2.19 21.14 6.13
CA ASP A 117 -2.52 21.56 7.49
C ASP A 117 -1.92 20.61 8.56
N ILE A 118 -1.95 21.07 9.81
CA ILE A 118 -1.41 20.36 10.97
C ILE A 118 -2.00 18.95 11.14
N ARG A 119 -3.31 18.77 10.93
CA ARG A 119 -3.97 17.47 11.12
C ARG A 119 -3.43 16.47 10.09
N ASN A 120 -3.40 16.87 8.82
CA ASN A 120 -2.92 16.03 7.72
C ASN A 120 -1.41 15.75 7.82
N ALA A 121 -0.61 16.76 8.20
CA ALA A 121 0.81 16.57 8.48
C ALA A 121 1.07 15.59 9.63
N ALA A 122 0.28 15.68 10.71
CA ALA A 122 0.37 14.78 11.85
C ALA A 122 -0.06 13.34 11.50
N ALA A 123 -1.09 13.17 10.67
CA ALA A 123 -1.51 11.87 10.14
C ALA A 123 -0.41 11.23 9.28
N ARG A 124 0.15 11.99 8.33
CA ARG A 124 1.30 11.54 7.52
C ARG A 124 2.48 11.15 8.40
N PHE A 125 2.85 11.98 9.37
CA PHE A 125 3.98 11.70 10.25
C PHE A 125 3.75 10.37 10.99
N SER A 126 2.57 10.24 11.59
CA SER A 126 2.20 9.09 12.42
C SER A 126 2.18 7.79 11.62
N ALA A 127 1.53 7.76 10.46
CA ALA A 127 1.48 6.58 9.59
C ALA A 127 2.88 6.11 9.18
N ASN A 128 3.71 7.04 8.70
CA ASN A 128 5.06 6.72 8.22
C ASN A 128 6.00 6.30 9.36
N ALA A 129 5.89 6.91 10.54
CA ALA A 129 6.66 6.48 11.71
C ALA A 129 6.31 5.03 12.11
N ILE A 130 5.02 4.67 12.05
CA ILE A 130 4.57 3.31 12.39
C ILE A 130 5.03 2.29 11.35
N MET A 131 4.95 2.63 10.07
CA MET A 131 5.47 1.79 8.99
C MET A 131 6.97 1.51 9.15
N ALA A 132 7.77 2.52 9.52
CA ALA A 132 9.21 2.37 9.69
C ALA A 132 9.62 1.62 10.98
N ASN A 133 8.73 1.55 11.97
CA ASN A 133 8.98 0.82 13.22
C ASN A 133 8.67 -0.68 13.11
N PHE A 134 8.12 -1.14 11.98
CA PHE A 134 7.82 -2.54 11.73
C PHE A 134 9.05 -3.33 11.28
N GLU A 135 9.11 -4.59 11.71
CA GLU A 135 10.01 -5.63 11.20
C GLU A 135 9.25 -6.95 11.10
N PHE A 136 9.50 -7.70 10.03
CA PHE A 136 8.97 -9.05 9.90
C PHE A 136 9.94 -10.06 10.55
N ASN A 137 9.82 -10.21 11.86
CA ASN A 137 10.66 -11.11 12.67
C ASN A 137 9.93 -12.38 13.14
N LYS A 138 8.73 -12.66 12.59
CA LYS A 138 7.85 -13.77 13.01
C LYS A 138 8.55 -15.13 13.07
N TYR A 139 9.47 -15.38 12.13
CA TYR A 139 10.22 -16.64 12.01
C TYR A 139 11.65 -16.57 12.54
N LYS A 140 12.08 -15.44 13.12
CA LYS A 140 13.43 -15.28 13.65
C LYS A 140 13.47 -15.56 15.14
N GLU A 141 14.54 -16.21 15.59
CA GLU A 141 14.83 -16.30 17.02
C GLU A 141 15.00 -14.89 17.62
N ARG A 142 14.38 -14.66 18.77
CA ARG A 142 14.44 -13.38 19.46
C ARG A 142 15.85 -13.18 20.06
N PRO A 143 16.55 -12.07 19.76
CA PRO A 143 17.83 -11.77 20.38
C PRO A 143 17.69 -11.58 21.90
N LYS A 144 18.76 -11.91 22.64
CA LYS A 144 18.82 -11.74 24.11
C LYS A 144 18.47 -10.32 24.57
N ASP A 145 18.98 -9.32 23.87
CA ASP A 145 18.74 -7.89 24.18
C ASP A 145 17.44 -7.33 23.56
N GLY A 146 16.60 -8.20 22.98
CA GLY A 146 15.41 -7.82 22.24
C GLY A 146 15.69 -7.11 20.92
N TRP A 147 14.61 -6.89 20.17
CA TRP A 147 14.65 -6.12 18.92
C TRP A 147 14.72 -4.61 19.21
N PRO A 148 15.47 -3.82 18.42
CA PRO A 148 15.42 -2.36 18.51
C PRO A 148 14.03 -1.86 18.09
N GLU A 149 13.31 -1.27 19.04
CA GLU A 149 11.95 -0.75 18.84
C GLU A 149 11.82 0.68 19.36
N ILE A 150 11.05 1.49 18.65
CA ILE A 150 10.62 2.80 19.14
C ILE A 150 9.36 2.63 19.98
N LYS A 151 9.44 3.03 21.24
CA LYS A 151 8.35 2.97 22.19
C LYS A 151 7.51 4.24 22.18
N THR A 152 8.15 5.41 22.12
CA THR A 152 7.45 6.70 22.24
C THR A 152 8.04 7.79 21.34
N ILE A 153 7.17 8.50 20.62
CA ILE A 153 7.53 9.73 19.90
C ILE A 153 6.72 10.88 20.47
N TYR A 154 7.40 11.95 20.89
CA TYR A 154 6.78 13.21 21.28
C TYR A 154 6.82 14.17 20.09
N LEU A 155 5.66 14.42 19.48
CA LEU A 155 5.53 15.28 18.32
C LEU A 155 5.15 16.69 18.78
N ALA A 156 6.08 17.63 18.64
CA ALA A 156 5.93 18.97 19.15
C ALA A 156 5.11 19.84 18.20
N ALA A 157 4.09 20.51 18.73
CA ALA A 157 3.27 21.49 18.00
C ALA A 157 2.93 22.68 18.93
N SER A 158 2.40 23.75 18.35
CA SER A 158 1.87 24.89 19.12
C SER A 158 0.64 24.47 19.92
N LYS A 159 0.31 25.20 21.00
CA LYS A 159 -0.76 24.81 21.94
C LYS A 159 -2.13 24.74 21.29
N ASP A 160 -2.44 25.68 20.41
CA ASP A 160 -3.64 25.76 19.60
C ASP A 160 -3.74 24.62 18.58
N ALA A 161 -2.59 24.13 18.08
CA ALA A 161 -2.51 23.03 17.12
C ALA A 161 -2.59 21.61 17.76
N LEU A 162 -2.53 21.49 19.09
CA LEU A 162 -2.45 20.17 19.76
C LEU A 162 -3.68 19.29 19.52
N LYS A 163 -4.86 19.88 19.40
CA LYS A 163 -6.10 19.14 19.15
C LYS A 163 -6.07 18.49 17.77
N ASP A 164 -5.80 19.29 16.74
CA ASP A 164 -5.73 18.84 15.35
C ASP A 164 -4.59 17.83 15.15
N ALA A 165 -3.44 18.07 15.78
CA ALA A 165 -2.33 17.12 15.78
C ALA A 165 -2.72 15.78 16.44
N LYS A 166 -3.53 15.80 17.51
CA LYS A 166 -4.01 14.57 18.17
C LYS A 166 -4.94 13.76 17.27
N GLU A 167 -5.87 14.44 16.59
CA GLU A 167 -6.79 13.80 15.65
C GLU A 167 -6.04 13.22 14.45
N GLY A 168 -5.10 13.98 13.89
CA GLY A 168 -4.22 13.54 12.81
C GLY A 168 -3.36 12.35 13.23
N ILE A 169 -2.71 12.40 14.40
CA ILE A 169 -1.94 11.26 14.92
C ILE A 169 -2.81 10.01 15.00
N ARG A 170 -4.03 10.10 15.54
CA ARG A 170 -4.96 8.95 15.64
C ARG A 170 -5.28 8.36 14.27
N GLU A 171 -5.56 9.21 13.30
CA GLU A 171 -5.83 8.80 11.91
C GLU A 171 -4.61 8.08 11.31
N GLY A 172 -3.43 8.69 11.40
CA GLY A 172 -2.19 8.09 10.93
C GLY A 172 -1.81 6.81 11.67
N GLN A 173 -2.16 6.68 12.95
CA GLN A 173 -1.94 5.44 13.71
C GLN A 173 -2.71 4.27 13.12
N ILE A 174 -4.01 4.48 12.88
CA ILE A 174 -4.87 3.47 12.25
C ILE A 174 -4.30 3.06 10.89
N ILE A 175 -3.98 4.03 10.04
CA ILE A 175 -3.46 3.77 8.69
C ILE A 175 -2.14 3.00 8.74
N GLY A 176 -1.17 3.44 9.55
CA GLY A 176 0.13 2.78 9.66
C GLY A 176 0.05 1.36 10.21
N GLU A 177 -0.88 1.10 11.14
CA GLU A 177 -1.13 -0.25 11.69
C GLU A 177 -1.74 -1.19 10.65
N GLU A 178 -2.70 -0.72 9.85
CA GLU A 178 -3.29 -1.52 8.77
C GLU A 178 -2.30 -1.76 7.63
N VAL A 179 -1.44 -0.78 7.30
CA VAL A 179 -0.34 -0.99 6.35
C VAL A 179 0.59 -2.10 6.85
N ASN A 180 0.96 -2.09 8.13
CA ASN A 180 1.82 -3.13 8.69
C ASN A 180 1.13 -4.50 8.77
N SER A 181 -0.18 -4.54 9.00
CA SER A 181 -0.95 -5.79 8.99
C SER A 181 -1.00 -6.38 7.57
N CYS A 182 -1.19 -5.55 6.55
CA CYS A 182 -1.04 -5.93 5.15
C CYS A 182 0.36 -6.48 4.84
N ARG A 183 1.41 -5.85 5.37
CA ARG A 183 2.80 -6.30 5.20
C ARG A 183 3.05 -7.63 5.91
N GLU A 184 2.49 -7.84 7.09
CA GLU A 184 2.62 -9.12 7.80
C GLU A 184 1.97 -10.27 7.02
N LEU A 185 0.78 -10.03 6.50
CA LEU A 185 0.04 -10.98 5.68
C LEU A 185 0.80 -11.30 4.38
N ALA A 186 1.25 -10.28 3.63
CA ALA A 186 1.99 -10.48 2.38
C ALA A 186 3.39 -11.08 2.56
N ASN A 187 4.08 -10.80 3.67
CA ASN A 187 5.40 -11.41 3.95
C ASN A 187 5.28 -12.85 4.50
N THR A 188 4.07 -13.33 4.82
CA THR A 188 3.91 -14.71 5.30
C THR A 188 4.24 -15.67 4.14
N PRO A 189 5.16 -16.65 4.32
CA PRO A 189 5.54 -17.58 3.26
C PRO A 189 4.35 -18.37 2.71
N GLY A 190 4.41 -18.75 1.44
CA GLY A 190 3.29 -19.44 0.75
C GLY A 190 2.81 -20.72 1.45
N GLY A 191 3.72 -21.50 2.03
CA GLY A 191 3.36 -22.70 2.79
C GLY A 191 2.55 -22.43 4.07
N ASP A 192 2.59 -21.22 4.61
CA ASP A 192 1.81 -20.81 5.78
C ASP A 192 0.58 -19.96 5.40
N MET A 193 0.60 -19.31 4.24
CA MET A 193 -0.46 -18.41 3.75
C MET A 193 -1.20 -19.04 2.57
N THR A 194 -2.02 -20.06 2.82
CA THR A 194 -2.86 -20.68 1.79
C THR A 194 -4.12 -19.84 1.49
N PRO A 195 -4.89 -20.11 0.41
CA PRO A 195 -6.15 -19.41 0.14
C PRO A 195 -7.16 -19.47 1.29
N ALA A 196 -7.24 -20.61 1.99
CA ALA A 196 -8.05 -20.75 3.19
C ALA A 196 -7.53 -19.86 4.32
N ARG A 197 -6.21 -19.83 4.54
CA ARG A 197 -5.62 -18.95 5.55
C ARG A 197 -5.86 -17.47 5.26
N LEU A 198 -5.75 -17.06 4.00
CA LEU A 198 -6.05 -15.68 3.58
C LEU A 198 -7.51 -15.30 3.90
N ALA A 199 -8.44 -16.23 3.69
CA ALA A 199 -9.85 -16.04 4.04
C ALA A 199 -10.07 -15.94 5.55
N ASP A 200 -9.38 -16.74 6.36
CA ASP A 200 -9.40 -16.66 7.83
C ASP A 200 -8.88 -15.31 8.33
N GLU A 201 -7.77 -14.80 7.77
CA GLU A 201 -7.22 -13.49 8.14
C GLU A 201 -8.17 -12.35 7.76
N ALA A 202 -8.85 -12.45 6.62
CA ALA A 202 -9.92 -11.52 6.26
C ALA A 202 -11.08 -11.56 7.26
N GLU A 203 -11.47 -12.75 7.74
CA GLU A 203 -12.52 -12.90 8.75
C GLU A 203 -12.12 -12.28 10.10
N ILE A 204 -10.86 -12.47 10.53
CA ILE A 204 -10.29 -11.85 11.72
C ILE A 204 -10.33 -10.32 11.60
N SER A 205 -9.92 -9.78 10.46
CA SER A 205 -9.96 -8.34 10.17
C SER A 205 -11.40 -7.81 10.21
N ALA A 206 -12.33 -8.51 9.57
CA ALA A 206 -13.75 -8.15 9.52
C ALA A 206 -14.39 -8.14 10.92
N LYS A 207 -14.12 -9.15 11.75
CA LYS A 207 -14.59 -9.22 13.15
C LYS A 207 -14.09 -8.06 13.99
N LYS A 208 -12.85 -7.61 13.82
CA LYS A 208 -12.27 -6.46 14.54
C LYS A 208 -12.87 -5.12 14.13
N THR A 209 -13.42 -5.02 12.93
CA THR A 209 -13.84 -3.76 12.32
C THR A 209 -15.34 -3.63 12.10
N GLY A 210 -16.10 -4.72 12.26
CA GLY A 210 -17.54 -4.76 12.00
C GLY A 210 -17.89 -4.81 10.51
N ILE A 211 -16.91 -5.06 9.64
CA ILE A 211 -17.14 -5.29 8.21
C ILE A 211 -17.89 -6.62 8.06
N LYS A 212 -18.91 -6.63 7.20
CA LYS A 212 -19.61 -7.87 6.87
C LYS A 212 -18.76 -8.69 5.91
N ILE A 213 -18.56 -9.96 6.20
CA ILE A 213 -17.76 -10.87 5.37
C ILE A 213 -18.60 -12.06 4.90
N LYS A 214 -18.37 -12.48 3.65
CA LYS A 214 -18.81 -13.77 3.12
C LYS A 214 -17.64 -14.44 2.41
N ILE A 215 -17.43 -15.72 2.69
CA ILE A 215 -16.41 -16.54 2.03
C ILE A 215 -17.15 -17.60 1.21
N LEU A 216 -16.84 -17.69 -0.08
CA LEU A 216 -17.37 -18.72 -0.97
C LEU A 216 -16.31 -19.78 -1.21
N GLY A 217 -16.66 -21.05 -0.99
CA GLY A 217 -15.76 -22.17 -1.26
C GLY A 217 -15.88 -22.67 -2.71
N GLU A 218 -15.07 -23.67 -3.06
CA GLU A 218 -15.01 -24.29 -4.39
C GLU A 218 -16.41 -24.66 -4.97
N LYS A 219 -17.34 -25.16 -4.14
CA LYS A 219 -18.70 -25.51 -4.58
C LYS A 219 -19.51 -24.29 -5.02
N ASP A 220 -19.47 -23.21 -4.25
CA ASP A 220 -20.16 -21.96 -4.54
C ASP A 220 -19.55 -21.28 -5.78
N ILE A 221 -18.21 -21.26 -5.86
CA ILE A 221 -17.44 -20.75 -7.00
C ILE A 221 -17.84 -21.48 -8.29
N LYS A 222 -17.98 -22.81 -8.22
CA LYS A 222 -18.48 -23.63 -9.34
C LYS A 222 -19.92 -23.33 -9.71
N GLN A 223 -20.80 -23.14 -8.72
CA GLN A 223 -22.19 -22.78 -8.98
C GLN A 223 -22.32 -21.39 -9.65
N LEU A 224 -21.44 -20.46 -9.31
CA LEU A 224 -21.37 -19.14 -9.93
C LEU A 224 -20.74 -19.15 -11.33
N GLY A 225 -20.17 -20.28 -11.78
CA GLY A 225 -19.54 -20.38 -13.10
C GLY A 225 -18.21 -19.63 -13.20
N MET A 226 -17.48 -19.45 -12.10
CA MET A 226 -16.19 -18.78 -12.05
C MET A 226 -15.06 -19.68 -12.59
N GLY A 227 -15.09 -19.97 -13.89
CA GLY A 227 -14.16 -20.90 -14.51
C GLY A 227 -12.72 -20.39 -14.60
N GLY A 228 -12.47 -19.08 -14.50
CA GLY A 228 -11.13 -18.52 -14.38
C GLY A 228 -10.49 -18.89 -13.03
N VAL A 229 -11.21 -18.63 -11.93
CA VAL A 229 -10.77 -19.01 -10.57
C VAL A 229 -10.56 -20.52 -10.45
N LEU A 230 -11.51 -21.31 -10.94
CA LEU A 230 -11.42 -22.77 -10.90
C LEU A 230 -10.29 -23.33 -11.77
N GLY A 231 -10.06 -22.74 -12.95
CA GLY A 231 -9.01 -23.16 -13.86
C GLY A 231 -7.63 -22.99 -13.23
N VAL A 232 -7.36 -21.80 -12.70
CA VAL A 232 -6.07 -21.49 -12.05
C VAL A 232 -5.82 -22.37 -10.82
N ALA A 233 -6.82 -22.53 -9.95
CA ALA A 233 -6.64 -23.28 -8.70
C ALA A 233 -6.56 -24.81 -8.89
N ARG A 234 -6.88 -25.33 -10.07
CA ARG A 234 -7.00 -26.79 -10.32
C ARG A 234 -5.70 -27.57 -10.11
N GLY A 235 -4.57 -26.87 -10.19
CA GLY A 235 -3.25 -27.46 -9.99
C GLY A 235 -2.82 -27.62 -8.54
N SER A 236 -3.52 -26.99 -7.59
CA SER A 236 -3.17 -27.04 -6.17
C SER A 236 -4.08 -27.97 -5.36
N SER A 237 -3.54 -28.53 -4.28
CA SER A 237 -4.32 -29.18 -3.22
C SER A 237 -5.09 -28.18 -2.36
N GLU A 238 -4.62 -26.94 -2.30
CA GLU A 238 -5.27 -25.84 -1.59
C GLU A 238 -6.46 -25.32 -2.40
N LYS A 239 -7.66 -25.42 -1.81
CA LYS A 239 -8.91 -25.09 -2.50
C LYS A 239 -9.11 -23.58 -2.62
N PRO A 240 -9.63 -23.09 -3.77
CA PRO A 240 -9.85 -21.66 -3.97
C PRO A 240 -10.90 -21.13 -2.99
N GLN A 241 -10.72 -19.88 -2.59
CA GLN A 241 -11.69 -19.12 -1.79
C GLN A 241 -12.04 -17.83 -2.54
N PHE A 242 -13.30 -17.41 -2.47
CA PHE A 242 -13.69 -16.08 -2.95
C PHE A 242 -14.21 -15.27 -1.77
N ILE A 243 -13.43 -14.27 -1.38
CA ILE A 243 -13.67 -13.45 -0.19
C ILE A 243 -14.41 -12.18 -0.60
N ILE A 244 -15.51 -11.90 0.09
CA ILE A 244 -16.36 -10.73 -0.12
C ILE A 244 -16.43 -9.96 1.21
N LEU A 245 -16.06 -8.69 1.16
CA LEU A 245 -16.11 -7.75 2.29
C LEU A 245 -17.07 -6.61 1.95
N GLU A 246 -18.03 -6.31 2.81
CA GLU A 246 -19.04 -5.27 2.61
C GLU A 246 -19.01 -4.26 3.77
N TYR A 247 -18.77 -2.99 3.43
CA TYR A 247 -18.83 -1.87 4.35
C TYR A 247 -19.79 -0.81 3.78
N PHE A 248 -21.02 -0.75 4.30
CA PHE A 248 -22.05 0.18 3.84
C PHE A 248 -22.39 1.20 4.93
N HIS A 249 -21.62 2.29 4.98
CA HIS A 249 -21.83 3.40 5.93
C HIS A 249 -21.94 4.76 5.22
N GLY A 250 -22.07 4.76 3.89
CA GLY A 250 -22.40 5.95 3.11
C GLY A 250 -23.91 6.16 3.01
N PRO A 251 -24.35 7.18 2.25
CA PRO A 251 -25.76 7.35 1.91
C PRO A 251 -26.35 6.09 1.28
N GLN A 252 -27.61 5.77 1.58
CA GLN A 252 -28.27 4.55 1.10
C GLN A 252 -28.26 4.42 -0.44
N GLU A 253 -28.46 5.53 -1.15
CA GLU A 253 -28.47 5.60 -2.61
C GLU A 253 -27.07 5.72 -3.24
N GLN A 254 -26.01 5.81 -2.42
CA GLN A 254 -24.64 5.88 -2.92
C GLN A 254 -24.26 4.54 -3.54
N LYS A 255 -24.08 4.51 -4.87
CA LYS A 255 -23.48 3.36 -5.56
C LYS A 255 -22.13 3.02 -4.91
N PRO A 256 -21.82 1.74 -4.64
CA PRO A 256 -20.62 1.39 -3.92
C PRO A 256 -19.36 1.56 -4.77
N LEU A 257 -18.25 1.87 -4.11
CA LEU A 257 -16.90 1.66 -4.62
C LEU A 257 -16.59 0.16 -4.53
N VAL A 258 -16.30 -0.49 -5.64
CA VAL A 258 -15.87 -1.90 -5.64
C VAL A 258 -14.36 -1.97 -5.83
N LEU A 259 -13.69 -2.61 -4.88
CA LEU A 259 -12.26 -2.87 -4.88
C LEU A 259 -12.02 -4.34 -5.16
N THR A 260 -11.16 -4.65 -6.13
CA THR A 260 -10.71 -6.01 -6.41
C THR A 260 -9.23 -6.14 -6.11
N GLY A 261 -8.81 -7.25 -5.53
CA GLY A 261 -7.43 -7.48 -5.14
C GLY A 261 -6.95 -8.86 -5.58
N LYS A 262 -5.86 -8.95 -6.34
CA LYS A 262 -5.24 -10.24 -6.73
C LYS A 262 -4.88 -11.05 -5.48
N GLY A 263 -5.38 -12.28 -5.37
CA GLY A 263 -5.19 -13.17 -4.23
C GLY A 263 -4.41 -14.45 -4.56
N VAL A 264 -3.36 -14.39 -5.38
CA VAL A 264 -2.53 -15.56 -5.67
C VAL A 264 -1.56 -15.77 -4.51
N THR A 265 -1.86 -16.73 -3.65
CA THR A 265 -1.14 -16.96 -2.39
C THR A 265 0.26 -17.50 -2.56
N PHE A 266 0.47 -18.24 -3.64
CA PHE A 266 1.80 -18.56 -4.16
C PHE A 266 1.69 -18.73 -5.67
N ASP A 267 2.60 -18.11 -6.40
CA ASP A 267 2.65 -18.17 -7.87
C ASP A 267 3.93 -18.83 -8.37
N THR A 268 3.81 -20.08 -8.79
CA THR A 268 4.90 -20.79 -9.48
C THR A 268 4.98 -20.45 -10.96
N GLY A 269 3.94 -19.83 -11.52
CA GLY A 269 3.66 -19.75 -12.95
C GLY A 269 2.93 -20.95 -13.53
N GLY A 270 2.62 -21.98 -12.73
CA GLY A 270 1.94 -23.18 -13.21
C GLY A 270 2.85 -24.00 -14.13
N LEU A 271 2.33 -24.46 -15.27
CA LEU A 271 3.13 -25.22 -16.25
C LEU A 271 4.13 -24.33 -17.00
N ASN A 272 3.87 -23.04 -17.13
CA ASN A 272 4.87 -22.02 -17.49
C ASN A 272 5.70 -21.61 -16.27
N LEU A 273 6.42 -22.57 -15.71
CA LEU A 273 7.18 -22.42 -14.46
C LEU A 273 8.14 -21.23 -14.49
N LYS A 274 8.08 -20.38 -13.46
CA LYS A 274 9.00 -19.25 -13.28
C LYS A 274 10.45 -19.73 -13.08
N PRO A 275 11.45 -18.99 -13.61
CA PRO A 275 12.85 -19.25 -13.28
C PRO A 275 13.13 -19.01 -11.77
N SER A 276 14.17 -19.64 -11.24
CA SER A 276 14.50 -19.63 -9.81
C SER A 276 14.64 -18.24 -9.19
N ASP A 277 15.19 -17.27 -9.92
CA ASP A 277 15.39 -15.90 -9.42
C ASP A 277 14.06 -15.12 -9.26
N TYR A 278 12.99 -15.58 -9.92
CA TYR A 278 11.71 -14.90 -9.95
C TYR A 278 10.62 -15.60 -9.12
N ILE A 279 10.87 -16.82 -8.63
CA ILE A 279 9.88 -17.61 -7.87
C ILE A 279 9.91 -17.36 -6.36
N TYR A 280 11.07 -16.98 -5.80
CA TYR A 280 11.28 -16.89 -4.34
C TYR A 280 10.33 -15.91 -3.64
N GLU A 281 10.03 -14.78 -4.27
CA GLU A 281 9.19 -13.71 -3.71
C GLU A 281 7.69 -13.88 -3.98
N MET A 282 7.27 -14.95 -4.66
CA MET A 282 5.90 -15.12 -5.18
C MET A 282 4.84 -15.47 -4.13
N HIS A 283 5.23 -15.57 -2.86
CA HIS A 283 4.27 -15.52 -1.74
C HIS A 283 3.62 -14.14 -1.58
N MET A 284 4.25 -13.08 -2.12
CA MET A 284 3.70 -11.72 -2.11
C MET A 284 2.74 -11.45 -3.27
N ASP A 285 2.43 -12.44 -4.11
CA ASP A 285 1.57 -12.27 -5.29
C ASP A 285 0.06 -12.14 -4.96
N MET A 286 -0.23 -12.13 -3.67
CA MET A 286 -1.51 -11.82 -3.04
C MET A 286 -1.55 -10.42 -2.39
N SER A 287 -0.52 -9.58 -2.64
CA SER A 287 -0.41 -8.23 -2.08
C SER A 287 -1.60 -7.34 -2.44
N GLY A 288 -2.22 -7.55 -3.61
CA GLY A 288 -3.44 -6.85 -4.00
C GLY A 288 -4.63 -7.18 -3.09
N GLY A 289 -4.85 -8.47 -2.82
CA GLY A 289 -5.85 -8.95 -1.88
C GLY A 289 -5.59 -8.46 -0.45
N ALA A 290 -4.32 -8.50 -0.01
CA ALA A 290 -3.88 -7.96 1.28
C ALA A 290 -4.22 -6.47 1.42
N ALA A 291 -3.94 -5.68 0.38
CA ALA A 291 -4.22 -4.26 0.34
C ALA A 291 -5.72 -3.97 0.40
N VAL A 292 -6.57 -4.76 -0.28
CA VAL A 292 -8.02 -4.61 -0.21
C VAL A 292 -8.55 -4.93 1.19
N ILE A 293 -8.11 -6.04 1.81
CA ILE A 293 -8.54 -6.44 3.16
C ILE A 293 -8.21 -5.33 4.18
N HIS A 294 -6.97 -4.86 4.22
CA HIS A 294 -6.53 -3.89 5.21
C HIS A 294 -6.85 -2.44 4.85
N GLY A 295 -7.00 -2.13 3.56
CA GLY A 295 -7.56 -0.86 3.09
C GLY A 295 -8.99 -0.67 3.56
N LEU A 296 -9.85 -1.69 3.41
CA LEU A 296 -11.21 -1.65 3.95
C LEU A 296 -11.23 -1.58 5.49
N ALA A 297 -10.34 -2.33 6.15
CA ALA A 297 -10.20 -2.26 7.61
C ALA A 297 -9.85 -0.83 8.07
N ALA A 298 -8.94 -0.14 7.38
CA ALA A 298 -8.61 1.26 7.66
C ALA A 298 -9.82 2.18 7.46
N VAL A 299 -10.55 2.04 6.34
CA VAL A 299 -11.79 2.77 6.05
C VAL A 299 -12.81 2.59 7.19
N ALA A 300 -13.03 1.36 7.65
CA ALA A 300 -13.96 1.05 8.73
C ALA A 300 -13.52 1.59 10.09
N ARG A 301 -12.23 1.45 10.45
CA ARG A 301 -11.67 1.97 11.71
C ARG A 301 -11.71 3.51 11.77
N LEU A 302 -11.56 4.16 10.63
CA LEU A 302 -11.72 5.61 10.48
C LEU A 302 -13.20 6.04 10.44
N LYS A 303 -14.13 5.10 10.27
CA LYS A 303 -15.57 5.32 10.16
C LYS A 303 -15.90 6.27 9.01
N LEU A 304 -15.26 6.09 7.86
CA LEU A 304 -15.53 6.93 6.70
C LEU A 304 -16.98 6.69 6.21
N PRO A 305 -17.71 7.75 5.82
CA PRO A 305 -19.13 7.64 5.45
C PRO A 305 -19.28 7.24 3.97
N VAL A 306 -18.87 6.01 3.65
CA VAL A 306 -18.83 5.51 2.27
C VAL A 306 -19.32 4.07 2.17
N ASN A 307 -19.89 3.72 1.02
CA ASN A 307 -20.23 2.36 0.63
C ASN A 307 -19.07 1.74 -0.17
N VAL A 308 -18.42 0.71 0.38
CA VAL A 308 -17.28 0.01 -0.26
C VAL A 308 -17.45 -1.49 -0.17
N VAL A 309 -17.13 -2.19 -1.26
CA VAL A 309 -17.07 -3.64 -1.34
C VAL A 309 -15.66 -4.08 -1.73
N GLY A 310 -15.10 -5.04 -1.01
CA GLY A 310 -13.83 -5.69 -1.35
C GLY A 310 -14.05 -7.11 -1.87
N LEU A 311 -13.42 -7.46 -2.98
CA LEU A 311 -13.52 -8.78 -3.62
C LEU A 311 -12.11 -9.35 -3.85
N ILE A 312 -11.83 -10.53 -3.29
CA ILE A 312 -10.52 -11.17 -3.38
C ILE A 312 -10.72 -12.62 -3.87
N PRO A 313 -10.42 -12.93 -5.15
CA PRO A 313 -10.30 -14.31 -5.61
C PRO A 313 -8.97 -14.87 -5.10
N ALA A 314 -9.02 -15.79 -4.15
CA ALA A 314 -7.85 -16.40 -3.54
C ALA A 314 -7.59 -17.80 -4.13
N VAL A 315 -6.40 -18.01 -4.67
CA VAL A 315 -5.95 -19.26 -5.29
C VAL A 315 -4.47 -19.52 -4.99
N GLU A 316 -3.99 -20.71 -5.31
CA GLU A 316 -2.57 -21.03 -5.40
C GLU A 316 -2.28 -21.58 -6.80
N ASN A 317 -1.31 -21.01 -7.52
CA ASN A 317 -0.96 -21.42 -8.88
C ASN A 317 0.23 -22.39 -8.86
N MET A 318 -0.02 -23.67 -9.12
CA MET A 318 0.95 -24.77 -8.94
C MET A 318 1.07 -25.64 -10.20
N PRO A 319 2.27 -26.15 -10.54
CA PRO A 319 2.43 -27.22 -11.51
C PRO A 319 2.03 -28.56 -10.89
N SER A 320 1.17 -29.30 -11.56
CA SER A 320 0.75 -30.65 -11.18
C SER A 320 0.17 -31.37 -12.39
N GLY A 321 -0.11 -32.67 -12.25
CA GLY A 321 -0.84 -33.42 -13.27
C GLY A 321 -2.31 -32.99 -13.47
N SER A 322 -2.86 -32.13 -12.59
CA SER A 322 -4.22 -31.59 -12.70
C SER A 322 -4.27 -30.11 -13.07
N SER A 323 -3.12 -29.48 -13.29
CA SER A 323 -3.06 -28.06 -13.69
C SER A 323 -3.71 -27.83 -15.04
N TYR A 324 -4.22 -26.63 -15.23
CA TYR A 324 -4.62 -26.13 -16.54
C TYR A 324 -3.37 -25.92 -17.42
N HIS A 325 -3.55 -26.00 -18.74
CA HIS A 325 -2.47 -26.01 -19.72
C HIS A 325 -2.48 -24.75 -20.59
N PRO A 326 -1.32 -24.37 -21.14
CA PRO A 326 -1.29 -23.56 -22.36
C PRO A 326 -2.12 -24.24 -23.46
N GLY A 327 -3.04 -23.51 -24.06
CA GLY A 327 -4.03 -23.97 -25.03
C GLY A 327 -5.41 -24.26 -24.43
N ASP A 328 -5.56 -24.32 -23.10
CA ASP A 328 -6.87 -24.55 -22.49
C ASP A 328 -7.82 -23.35 -22.71
N LEU A 329 -9.11 -23.66 -22.86
CA LEU A 329 -10.20 -22.68 -22.98
C LEU A 329 -11.02 -22.67 -21.69
N LEU A 330 -10.90 -21.58 -20.92
CA LEU A 330 -11.62 -21.40 -19.66
C LEU A 330 -12.86 -20.52 -19.90
N LYS A 331 -14.05 -21.04 -19.59
CA LYS A 331 -15.28 -20.23 -19.61
C LYS A 331 -15.42 -19.45 -18.30
N SER A 332 -15.29 -18.13 -18.34
CA SER A 332 -15.39 -17.26 -17.16
C SER A 332 -16.85 -17.11 -16.69
N MET A 333 -17.02 -16.47 -15.53
CA MET A 333 -18.33 -16.07 -14.99
C MET A 333 -19.10 -15.16 -15.95
N SER A 334 -18.40 -14.36 -16.77
CA SER A 334 -19.03 -13.51 -17.77
C SER A 334 -19.58 -14.28 -18.99
N GLY A 335 -19.28 -15.57 -19.07
CA GLY A 335 -19.61 -16.42 -20.21
C GLY A 335 -18.61 -16.34 -21.35
N LYS A 336 -17.68 -15.37 -21.32
CA LYS A 336 -16.56 -15.26 -22.28
C LYS A 336 -15.60 -16.43 -22.11
N THR A 337 -15.04 -16.89 -23.22
CA THR A 337 -14.02 -17.94 -23.22
C THR A 337 -12.63 -17.32 -23.25
N ILE A 338 -11.80 -17.67 -22.28
CA ILE A 338 -10.41 -17.23 -22.13
C ILE A 338 -9.50 -18.35 -22.65
N GLU A 339 -8.76 -18.05 -23.71
CA GLU A 339 -7.68 -18.89 -24.22
C GLU A 339 -6.42 -18.65 -23.40
N VAL A 340 -5.95 -19.69 -22.71
CA VAL A 340 -4.77 -19.62 -21.85
C VAL A 340 -3.54 -19.87 -22.71
N LEU A 341 -2.80 -18.82 -23.05
CA LEU A 341 -1.52 -18.98 -23.76
C LEU A 341 -0.34 -19.11 -22.80
N ASN A 342 -0.47 -18.58 -21.59
CA ASN A 342 0.55 -18.66 -20.55
C ASN A 342 -0.08 -18.78 -19.16
N THR A 343 0.24 -19.84 -18.41
CA THR A 343 -0.27 -20.10 -17.06
C THR A 343 0.36 -19.19 -15.99
N ASP A 344 1.40 -18.43 -16.33
CA ASP A 344 2.02 -17.37 -15.49
C ASP A 344 1.31 -16.01 -15.64
N ALA A 345 0.24 -15.98 -16.43
CA ALA A 345 -0.69 -14.85 -16.52
C ALA A 345 -2.03 -15.20 -15.86
N GLU A 346 -1.97 -15.84 -14.69
CA GLU A 346 -3.08 -16.32 -13.88
C GLU A 346 -3.84 -15.20 -13.17
N GLY A 347 -3.15 -14.16 -12.71
CA GLY A 347 -3.72 -13.10 -11.89
C GLY A 347 -4.88 -12.38 -12.59
N ARG A 348 -4.73 -12.09 -13.87
CA ARG A 348 -5.81 -11.46 -14.66
C ARG A 348 -6.99 -12.42 -14.89
N VAL A 349 -6.74 -13.72 -14.96
CA VAL A 349 -7.77 -14.76 -15.19
C VAL A 349 -8.66 -14.91 -13.97
N ILE A 350 -8.10 -14.92 -12.76
CA ILE A 350 -8.92 -14.97 -11.53
C ILE A 350 -9.66 -13.65 -11.27
N LEU A 351 -9.05 -12.53 -11.65
CA LEU A 351 -9.64 -11.20 -11.50
C LEU A 351 -10.78 -10.95 -12.48
N ALA A 352 -10.78 -11.58 -13.65
CA ALA A 352 -11.89 -11.51 -14.60
C ALA A 352 -13.22 -11.93 -13.96
N ASP A 353 -13.22 -13.03 -13.21
CA ASP A 353 -14.42 -13.50 -12.48
C ASP A 353 -14.81 -12.54 -11.36
N ALA A 354 -13.84 -12.01 -10.60
CA ALA A 354 -14.07 -11.07 -9.52
C ALA A 354 -14.65 -9.73 -10.01
N LEU A 355 -14.10 -9.20 -11.12
CA LEU A 355 -14.55 -7.97 -11.74
C LEU A 355 -15.98 -8.11 -12.25
N TYR A 356 -16.28 -9.20 -12.94
CA TYR A 356 -17.62 -9.43 -13.47
C TYR A 356 -18.64 -9.65 -12.35
N TYR A 357 -18.27 -10.39 -11.30
CA TYR A 357 -19.09 -10.52 -10.09
C TYR A 357 -19.39 -9.14 -9.48
N GLY A 358 -18.36 -8.31 -9.30
CA GLY A 358 -18.50 -6.97 -8.74
C GLY A 358 -19.41 -6.06 -9.56
N ALA A 359 -19.17 -6.00 -10.87
CA ALA A 359 -19.94 -5.17 -11.79
C ALA A 359 -21.43 -5.55 -11.81
N THR A 360 -21.74 -6.84 -11.93
CA THR A 360 -23.12 -7.32 -12.08
C THR A 360 -23.88 -7.39 -10.76
N LYS A 361 -23.23 -7.77 -9.66
CA LYS A 361 -23.87 -7.92 -8.36
C LYS A 361 -24.10 -6.59 -7.65
N TYR A 362 -23.12 -5.67 -7.72
CA TYR A 362 -23.12 -4.44 -6.93
C TYR A 362 -23.38 -3.17 -7.72
N LYS A 363 -23.31 -3.20 -9.06
CA LYS A 363 -23.54 -2.05 -9.96
C LYS A 363 -22.81 -0.78 -9.46
N PRO A 364 -21.48 -0.85 -9.32
CA PRO A 364 -20.70 0.18 -8.63
C PRO A 364 -20.66 1.51 -9.38
N GLY A 365 -20.35 2.58 -8.65
CA GLY A 365 -20.03 3.88 -9.27
C GLY A 365 -18.60 3.94 -9.82
N LEU A 366 -17.71 3.13 -9.25
CA LEU A 366 -16.32 2.93 -9.71
C LEU A 366 -15.83 1.56 -9.26
N MET A 367 -15.08 0.89 -10.12
CA MET A 367 -14.29 -0.30 -9.81
C MET A 367 -12.81 0.03 -9.85
N VAL A 368 -12.06 -0.36 -8.82
CA VAL A 368 -10.60 -0.22 -8.80
C VAL A 368 -9.95 -1.57 -8.50
N ASN A 369 -9.09 -2.03 -9.40
CA ASN A 369 -8.34 -3.29 -9.26
C ASN A 369 -6.89 -3.06 -8.82
N PHE A 370 -6.46 -3.71 -7.74
CA PHE A 370 -5.08 -3.73 -7.26
C PHE A 370 -4.46 -5.10 -7.47
N ALA A 371 -3.38 -5.17 -8.26
CA ALA A 371 -2.74 -6.46 -8.55
C ALA A 371 -1.24 -6.30 -8.75
N THR A 372 -0.47 -7.26 -8.24
CA THR A 372 0.91 -7.54 -8.68
C THR A 372 0.82 -8.24 -10.04
N LEU A 373 0.48 -7.50 -11.09
CA LEU A 373 -0.02 -8.12 -12.31
C LEU A 373 1.09 -8.42 -13.31
N THR A 374 2.03 -7.50 -13.52
CA THR A 374 3.00 -7.63 -14.61
C THR A 374 4.41 -7.21 -14.22
N GLY A 375 5.40 -8.03 -14.61
CA GLY A 375 6.79 -7.60 -14.63
C GLY A 375 7.03 -6.42 -15.59
N ALA A 376 6.20 -6.29 -16.64
CA ALA A 376 6.27 -5.20 -17.61
C ALA A 376 6.03 -3.81 -16.97
N ALA A 377 5.11 -3.69 -15.99
CA ALA A 377 4.94 -2.45 -15.24
C ALA A 377 6.20 -2.08 -14.44
N HIS A 378 6.89 -3.08 -13.88
CA HIS A 378 8.16 -2.90 -13.18
C HIS A 378 9.27 -2.43 -14.14
N VAL A 379 9.33 -3.00 -15.36
CA VAL A 379 10.27 -2.56 -16.40
C VAL A 379 10.00 -1.10 -16.81
N ALA A 380 8.74 -0.69 -16.91
CA ALA A 380 8.36 0.66 -17.33
C ALA A 380 8.61 1.73 -16.25
N LEU A 381 8.26 1.46 -14.99
CA LEU A 381 8.22 2.48 -13.92
C LEU A 381 9.27 2.27 -12.82
N GLY A 382 10.08 1.22 -12.92
CA GLY A 382 11.03 0.83 -11.89
C GLY A 382 10.31 0.46 -10.59
N SER A 383 10.87 0.86 -9.44
CA SER A 383 10.37 0.45 -8.13
C SER A 383 9.82 1.60 -7.26
N TYR A 384 9.45 2.74 -7.86
CA TYR A 384 9.08 3.96 -7.11
C TYR A 384 7.64 4.44 -7.32
N CYS A 385 6.90 3.81 -8.23
CA CYS A 385 5.54 4.21 -8.61
C CYS A 385 4.78 2.99 -9.15
N SER A 386 3.48 2.90 -8.88
CA SER A 386 2.61 1.90 -9.49
C SER A 386 2.08 2.39 -10.84
N ALA A 387 1.70 1.48 -11.75
CA ALA A 387 1.08 1.87 -13.01
C ALA A 387 -0.43 2.05 -12.83
N LEU A 388 -0.97 3.17 -13.30
CA LEU A 388 -2.41 3.46 -13.34
C LEU A 388 -2.92 3.30 -14.76
N PHE A 389 -4.07 2.65 -14.90
CA PHE A 389 -4.82 2.55 -16.13
C PHE A 389 -6.26 2.96 -15.88
N THR A 390 -6.75 3.89 -16.67
CA THR A 390 -8.16 4.31 -16.73
C THR A 390 -8.61 4.23 -18.19
N LYS A 391 -9.92 4.06 -18.40
CA LYS A 391 -10.46 4.06 -19.76
C LYS A 391 -10.16 5.40 -20.45
N ASP A 392 -9.88 5.33 -21.74
CA ASP A 392 -9.66 6.53 -22.55
C ASP A 392 -10.85 7.51 -22.46
N GLY A 393 -10.55 8.80 -22.40
CA GLY A 393 -11.54 9.87 -22.25
C GLY A 393 -12.00 10.18 -20.82
N ASP A 394 -11.51 9.48 -19.79
CA ASP A 394 -11.84 9.76 -18.37
C ASP A 394 -10.73 10.52 -17.63
N GLU A 395 -10.33 11.67 -18.18
CA GLU A 395 -9.27 12.52 -17.64
C GLU A 395 -9.55 12.97 -16.19
N SER A 396 -10.83 13.17 -15.85
CA SER A 396 -11.25 13.57 -14.51
C SER A 396 -10.94 12.51 -13.46
N LEU A 397 -11.21 11.23 -13.78
CA LEU A 397 -10.85 10.11 -12.92
C LEU A 397 -9.34 10.01 -12.80
N GLU A 398 -8.64 10.04 -13.93
CA GLU A 398 -7.19 9.85 -13.97
C GLU A 398 -6.48 10.87 -13.08
N HIS A 399 -6.81 12.16 -13.23
CA HIS A 399 -6.25 13.23 -12.38
C HIS A 399 -6.60 13.02 -10.90
N THR A 400 -7.84 12.66 -10.59
CA THR A 400 -8.25 12.39 -9.21
C THR A 400 -7.45 11.23 -8.60
N LEU A 401 -7.26 10.14 -9.36
CA LEU A 401 -6.52 8.96 -8.93
C LEU A 401 -5.00 9.25 -8.78
N ILE A 402 -4.44 10.13 -9.61
CA ILE A 402 -3.08 10.65 -9.45
C ILE A 402 -2.96 11.44 -8.14
N ASP A 403 -3.93 12.30 -7.84
CA ASP A 403 -3.92 13.13 -6.63
C ASP A 403 -4.12 12.32 -5.35
N VAL A 404 -4.97 11.28 -5.38
CA VAL A 404 -5.06 10.25 -4.34
C VAL A 404 -3.69 9.60 -4.10
N GLY A 405 -2.96 9.26 -5.17
CA GLY A 405 -1.61 8.70 -5.07
C GLY A 405 -0.61 9.67 -4.43
N LYS A 406 -0.67 10.95 -4.82
CA LYS A 406 0.17 12.00 -4.22
C LYS A 406 -0.13 12.16 -2.74
N LYS A 407 -1.40 12.32 -2.34
CA LYS A 407 -1.84 12.55 -0.95
C LYS A 407 -1.54 11.36 -0.04
N SER A 408 -1.87 10.15 -0.48
CA SER A 408 -1.59 8.92 0.27
C SER A 408 -0.10 8.60 0.39
N GLY A 409 0.70 8.98 -0.63
CA GLY A 409 2.10 8.58 -0.79
C GLY A 409 2.30 7.22 -1.42
N ASP A 410 1.23 6.59 -1.91
CA ASP A 410 1.27 5.43 -2.79
C ASP A 410 1.14 5.95 -4.23
N TYR A 411 2.25 6.49 -4.75
CA TYR A 411 2.28 7.17 -6.04
C TYR A 411 1.89 6.24 -7.20
N VAL A 412 1.14 6.79 -8.15
CA VAL A 412 0.73 6.14 -9.39
C VAL A 412 1.13 6.99 -10.60
N TRP A 413 1.36 6.35 -11.74
CA TRP A 413 1.62 7.03 -13.01
C TRP A 413 0.77 6.43 -14.13
N PRO A 414 0.07 7.25 -14.94
CA PRO A 414 -0.83 6.76 -15.96
C PRO A 414 -0.07 6.10 -17.13
N LEU A 415 -0.62 4.99 -17.63
CA LEU A 415 -0.26 4.33 -18.87
C LEU A 415 -1.55 4.18 -19.72
N PRO A 416 -1.45 4.15 -21.06
CA PRO A 416 -2.62 4.19 -21.92
C PRO A 416 -3.46 2.90 -21.83
N LEU A 417 -4.77 3.05 -22.06
CA LEU A 417 -5.73 1.94 -22.17
C LEU A 417 -6.61 2.10 -23.42
N TRP A 418 -6.00 2.45 -24.56
CA TRP A 418 -6.72 2.71 -25.82
C TRP A 418 -7.29 1.45 -26.46
N ASP A 419 -8.32 1.60 -27.30
CA ASP A 419 -9.02 0.46 -27.89
C ASP A 419 -8.20 -0.30 -28.94
N GLU A 420 -7.16 0.33 -29.50
CA GLU A 420 -6.19 -0.27 -30.42
C GLU A 420 -5.42 -1.44 -29.79
N TYR A 421 -5.36 -1.53 -28.46
CA TYR A 421 -4.72 -2.66 -27.77
C TYR A 421 -5.61 -3.90 -27.67
N LEU A 422 -6.94 -3.78 -27.88
CA LEU A 422 -7.87 -4.90 -27.74
C LEU A 422 -7.70 -6.00 -28.82
N PRO A 423 -7.52 -5.69 -30.12
CA PRO A 423 -7.31 -6.71 -31.15
C PRO A 423 -6.14 -7.65 -30.87
N GLU A 424 -5.10 -7.16 -30.19
CA GLU A 424 -3.88 -7.92 -29.90
C GLU A 424 -4.07 -9.01 -28.83
N ILE A 425 -5.13 -8.92 -28.03
CA ILE A 425 -5.49 -9.93 -27.02
C ILE A 425 -6.76 -10.72 -27.41
N LYS A 426 -7.17 -10.67 -28.69
CA LYS A 426 -8.21 -11.56 -29.20
C LYS A 426 -7.68 -12.98 -29.31
N GLY A 427 -8.46 -13.94 -28.82
CA GLY A 427 -8.13 -15.35 -28.93
C GLY A 427 -8.30 -15.85 -30.36
N THR A 428 -7.58 -16.92 -30.69
CA THR A 428 -7.79 -17.68 -31.94
C THR A 428 -8.94 -18.65 -31.76
N PHE A 429 -9.01 -19.30 -30.60
CA PHE A 429 -10.03 -20.30 -30.25
C PHE A 429 -10.97 -19.85 -29.12
N GLY A 430 -10.59 -18.81 -28.38
CA GLY A 430 -11.43 -18.15 -27.37
C GLY A 430 -11.81 -16.72 -27.75
N ASP A 431 -12.68 -16.10 -26.96
CA ASP A 431 -13.07 -14.69 -27.16
C ASP A 431 -11.89 -13.74 -26.88
N LEU A 432 -11.03 -14.12 -25.92
CA LEU A 432 -9.85 -13.38 -25.49
C LEU A 432 -8.72 -14.36 -25.18
N ALA A 433 -7.49 -14.02 -25.54
CA ALA A 433 -6.29 -14.66 -25.04
C ALA A 433 -5.83 -13.97 -23.75
N ASN A 434 -5.28 -14.73 -22.79
CA ASN A 434 -4.81 -14.14 -21.54
C ASN A 434 -3.48 -13.37 -21.67
N ILE A 435 -2.76 -13.48 -22.78
CA ILE A 435 -1.63 -12.62 -23.12
C ILE A 435 -1.69 -12.24 -24.61
N GLU A 436 -0.89 -11.24 -24.98
CA GLU A 436 -0.52 -11.02 -26.39
C GLU A 436 0.42 -12.16 -26.83
N SER A 437 0.32 -12.60 -28.08
CA SER A 437 0.93 -13.86 -28.55
C SER A 437 2.11 -13.69 -29.51
N LYS A 438 2.33 -12.49 -30.06
CA LYS A 438 3.32 -12.21 -31.11
C LYS A 438 4.64 -11.75 -30.52
N ASP A 439 4.64 -10.88 -29.50
CA ASP A 439 5.84 -10.37 -28.85
C ASP A 439 5.65 -10.07 -27.35
N LYS A 440 6.66 -9.45 -26.73
CA LYS A 440 6.72 -9.21 -25.28
C LYS A 440 6.43 -7.76 -24.88
N TYR A 441 6.23 -6.87 -25.85
CA TYR A 441 6.09 -5.45 -25.62
C TYR A 441 4.68 -5.12 -25.12
N GLY A 442 4.50 -4.00 -24.43
CA GLY A 442 3.16 -3.57 -23.98
C GLY A 442 2.48 -4.48 -22.95
N GLY A 443 3.17 -5.47 -22.36
CA GLY A 443 2.55 -6.48 -21.49
C GLY A 443 1.72 -5.94 -20.31
N ALA A 444 2.08 -4.78 -19.77
CA ALA A 444 1.31 -4.08 -18.73
C ALA A 444 -0.05 -3.58 -19.27
N ILE A 445 -0.03 -2.97 -20.45
CA ILE A 445 -1.22 -2.46 -21.15
C ILE A 445 -2.14 -3.62 -21.54
N TYR A 446 -1.60 -4.70 -22.11
CA TYR A 446 -2.41 -5.86 -22.47
C TYR A 446 -3.04 -6.56 -21.26
N GLY A 447 -2.34 -6.60 -20.12
CA GLY A 447 -2.91 -7.07 -18.85
C GLY A 447 -4.07 -6.20 -18.38
N ALA A 448 -3.90 -4.87 -18.40
CA ALA A 448 -4.96 -3.94 -18.05
C ALA A 448 -6.16 -4.02 -19.02
N LYS A 449 -5.90 -4.10 -20.33
CA LYS A 449 -6.91 -4.19 -21.38
C LYS A 449 -7.70 -5.49 -21.29
N PHE A 450 -7.06 -6.60 -20.91
CA PHE A 450 -7.75 -7.85 -20.60
C PHE A 450 -8.74 -7.67 -19.45
N LEU A 451 -8.32 -7.07 -18.33
CA LEU A 451 -9.17 -6.85 -17.16
C LEU A 451 -10.39 -5.98 -17.47
N GLU A 452 -10.20 -4.91 -18.26
CA GLU A 452 -11.27 -4.01 -18.70
C GLU A 452 -12.45 -4.79 -19.33
N GLN A 453 -12.17 -5.87 -20.06
CA GLN A 453 -13.20 -6.67 -20.74
C GLN A 453 -14.17 -7.40 -19.79
N PHE A 454 -13.88 -7.42 -18.49
CA PHE A 454 -14.68 -8.07 -17.46
C PHE A 454 -15.30 -7.08 -16.47
N ALA A 455 -15.06 -5.78 -16.62
CA ALA A 455 -15.69 -4.74 -15.82
C ALA A 455 -17.15 -4.42 -16.25
N ALA A 456 -17.66 -5.07 -17.31
CA ALA A 456 -18.97 -4.81 -17.90
C ALA A 456 -19.16 -3.30 -18.19
N ASP A 457 -20.28 -2.71 -17.77
CA ASP A 457 -20.57 -1.28 -17.97
C ASP A 457 -20.06 -0.39 -16.81
N ALA A 458 -19.32 -0.95 -15.85
CA ALA A 458 -18.83 -0.18 -14.72
C ALA A 458 -17.65 0.72 -15.12
N ARG A 459 -17.61 1.94 -14.57
CA ARG A 459 -16.42 2.79 -14.61
C ARG A 459 -15.26 2.05 -13.94
N PHE A 460 -14.11 1.96 -14.60
CA PHE A 460 -13.03 1.04 -14.22
C PHE A 460 -11.68 1.74 -14.18
N ALA A 461 -10.88 1.38 -13.17
CA ALA A 461 -9.47 1.67 -13.09
C ALA A 461 -8.69 0.43 -12.64
N HIS A 462 -7.47 0.28 -13.15
CA HIS A 462 -6.52 -0.73 -12.69
C HIS A 462 -5.24 -0.05 -12.19
N ILE A 463 -4.77 -0.48 -11.03
CA ILE A 463 -3.48 -0.11 -10.46
C ILE A 463 -2.61 -1.36 -10.39
N ASP A 464 -1.61 -1.45 -11.27
CA ASP A 464 -0.58 -2.49 -11.21
C ASP A 464 0.45 -2.11 -10.17
N ILE A 465 0.43 -2.82 -9.04
CA ILE A 465 1.28 -2.59 -7.87
C ILE A 465 2.53 -3.47 -7.87
N ALA A 466 2.78 -4.28 -8.92
CA ALA A 466 4.01 -5.08 -9.03
C ALA A 466 5.30 -4.26 -8.86
N PRO A 467 5.43 -3.02 -9.40
CA PRO A 467 6.55 -2.12 -9.11
C PRO A 467 6.84 -1.87 -7.62
N ARG A 468 5.79 -1.93 -6.79
CA ARG A 468 5.81 -1.56 -5.38
C ARG A 468 5.55 -2.73 -4.44
N MET A 469 5.60 -3.96 -4.94
CA MET A 469 5.43 -5.17 -4.13
C MET A 469 6.42 -5.19 -2.96
N THR A 470 7.71 -4.95 -3.24
CA THR A 470 8.80 -4.96 -2.24
C THR A 470 9.38 -3.57 -1.98
N SER A 471 9.84 -3.36 -0.75
CA SER A 471 10.46 -2.10 -0.33
C SER A 471 11.86 -1.95 -0.93
N VAL A 472 12.21 -0.72 -1.31
CA VAL A 472 13.60 -0.35 -1.68
C VAL A 472 14.28 0.39 -0.54
N GLU A 473 15.61 0.48 -0.57
CA GLU A 473 16.39 1.11 0.50
C GLU A 473 15.97 2.57 0.77
N ALA A 474 15.63 3.31 -0.29
CA ALA A 474 15.16 4.69 -0.23
C ALA A 474 13.79 4.85 0.48
N ASP A 475 13.04 3.77 0.71
CA ASP A 475 11.79 3.81 1.47
C ASP A 475 12.01 3.96 2.98
N PHE A 476 13.20 3.62 3.48
CA PHE A 476 13.51 3.51 4.92
C PHE A 476 12.56 2.57 5.69
N LEU A 477 12.10 1.51 5.03
CA LEU A 477 11.26 0.46 5.60
C LEU A 477 12.04 -0.86 5.75
N ALA A 478 11.54 -1.76 6.58
CA ALA A 478 12.02 -3.15 6.59
C ALA A 478 11.80 -3.83 5.23
N LYS A 479 12.75 -4.71 4.85
CA LYS A 479 12.71 -5.53 3.64
C LYS A 479 11.43 -6.36 3.56
N GLY A 480 10.99 -6.66 2.34
CA GLY A 480 9.76 -7.40 2.04
C GLY A 480 8.64 -6.49 1.60
N ALA A 481 7.39 -6.89 1.84
CA ALA A 481 6.19 -6.20 1.40
C ALA A 481 6.16 -4.72 1.85
N THR A 482 5.72 -3.82 0.96
CA THR A 482 5.56 -2.39 1.27
C THR A 482 4.22 -2.06 1.94
N GLY A 483 3.19 -2.87 1.71
CA GLY A 483 1.80 -2.56 2.06
C GLY A 483 1.16 -1.51 1.15
N VAL A 484 1.72 -1.31 -0.05
CA VAL A 484 1.16 -0.42 -1.09
C VAL A 484 -0.31 -0.75 -1.35
N GLY A 485 -1.12 0.29 -1.49
CA GLY A 485 -2.56 0.17 -1.77
C GLY A 485 -3.41 0.44 -0.55
N VAL A 486 -2.97 0.12 0.68
CA VAL A 486 -3.77 0.39 1.89
C VAL A 486 -4.00 1.89 2.10
N ARG A 487 -2.92 2.70 1.98
CA ARG A 487 -3.05 4.17 2.10
C ARG A 487 -3.83 4.74 0.93
N TYR A 488 -3.57 4.22 -0.28
CA TYR A 488 -4.29 4.61 -1.49
C TYR A 488 -5.80 4.40 -1.36
N ILE A 489 -6.24 3.20 -0.96
CA ILE A 489 -7.64 2.84 -0.76
C ILE A 489 -8.30 3.74 0.29
N THR A 490 -7.59 3.97 1.40
CA THR A 490 -8.10 4.83 2.48
C THR A 490 -8.32 6.25 1.99
N GLU A 491 -7.40 6.79 1.19
CA GLU A 491 -7.51 8.14 0.64
C GLU A 491 -8.56 8.20 -0.47
N LEU A 492 -8.61 7.21 -1.37
CA LEU A 492 -9.64 7.07 -2.40
C LEU A 492 -11.05 7.09 -1.81
N ALA A 493 -11.25 6.39 -0.69
CA ALA A 493 -12.53 6.36 0.02
C ALA A 493 -12.98 7.75 0.50
N LYS A 494 -12.04 8.66 0.82
CA LYS A 494 -12.35 10.05 1.17
C LYS A 494 -12.77 10.87 -0.06
N TYR A 495 -12.14 10.62 -1.21
CA TYR A 495 -12.44 11.27 -2.49
C TYR A 495 -13.69 10.71 -3.18
N TYR A 496 -14.22 9.59 -2.72
CA TYR A 496 -15.21 8.84 -3.50
C TYR A 496 -16.51 9.61 -3.79
N SER A 497 -17.00 10.41 -2.83
CA SER A 497 -18.17 11.26 -3.05
C SER A 497 -17.95 12.30 -4.15
N GLU A 498 -16.74 12.84 -4.29
CA GLU A 498 -16.39 13.78 -5.36
C GLU A 498 -16.33 13.08 -6.72
N ILE A 499 -15.73 11.88 -6.76
CA ILE A 499 -15.64 11.04 -7.97
C ILE A 499 -17.03 10.70 -8.51
N LEU A 500 -18.00 10.41 -7.64
CA LEU A 500 -19.38 10.14 -8.05
C LEU A 500 -20.04 11.35 -8.71
N ASN A 501 -19.73 12.56 -8.24
CA ASN A 501 -20.30 13.80 -8.76
C ASN A 501 -19.67 14.24 -10.10
N GLN A 502 -18.49 13.72 -10.46
CA GLN A 502 -17.87 13.95 -11.77
C GLN A 502 -18.61 13.24 -12.91
N ASN A 503 -19.47 12.25 -12.59
CA ASN A 503 -20.26 11.49 -13.56
C ASN A 503 -21.67 12.06 -13.79
N SER A 504 -22.01 13.21 -13.17
CA SER A 504 -23.34 13.85 -13.25
C SER A 504 -23.40 15.02 -14.20
#